data_AF-A0A6G8NL31-F1
#
_entry.id   AF-A0A6G8NL31-F1
#
_cell.length_a   1.000
_cell.length_b   1.000
_cell.length_c   1.000
_cell.angle_alpha   90.00
_cell.angle_beta   90.00
_cell.angle_gamma   90.00
#
_symmetry.space_group_name_H-M   'P 1'
#
loop_
_entity.id
_entity.type
_entity.pdbx_description
1 polymer ?
#
loop_
_entity_poly.entity_id
_entity_poly.type
_entity_poly.pdbx_seq_one_letter_code
_entity_poly.pdbx_strand_id
1 'polypeptide(L)'
;MTYTAGYRTTPLGTGVSTGHAAKTGKHLAAPTEIHNVTPQLLDAASALTNPGSLLSPCDEILAPYDLEVSNSPAEGYRALGLSNGICNAALAEFNPDYAVGSRVHVINGMGVTLGDSVIGLTALVAIKTRFPHVSFTIYRPAHAPGYVERLYELAAPLLGSVVDLPVKLDAIPYNELRIDLGNHLFWPKFASLPMIDFFLGAMGIKADEVPAIDKRNHWLNELVLPRPRALKGDYVLLCPTASTPVRSIPVPMHKDFVKALWERYRLPIAGFGAIDHPHYADLTSNAPDTADFLAWIKHAAYLVAPDTAAIHIAAGFNIPTTAFFTTIAPDLRVRDYPRCKAVSLLVPELEGIQASNRATDMELVGRAYRELRIDTDFSGFA
;
A
#
# COMPACT_ATOMS: atom_id res chain seq x y z
N MET A 1 2.61 -20.77 -6.31
CA MET A 1 2.62 -21.17 -4.89
C MET A 1 2.63 -19.91 -4.07
N THR A 2 1.50 -19.48 -3.54
CA THR A 2 1.35 -18.27 -2.72
C THR A 2 1.33 -18.71 -1.27
N TYR A 3 2.37 -18.39 -0.51
CA TYR A 3 2.41 -18.72 0.91
C TYR A 3 1.53 -17.73 1.68
N THR A 4 0.58 -18.31 2.41
CA THR A 4 -0.34 -17.64 3.32
C THR A 4 0.40 -17.36 4.62
N ALA A 5 1.06 -16.20 4.74
CA ALA A 5 1.60 -15.76 6.02
C ALA A 5 0.45 -15.14 6.86
N GLY A 6 -0.24 -16.00 7.61
CA GLY A 6 -1.17 -15.55 8.65
C GLY A 6 -0.38 -15.03 9.86
N TYR A 7 -0.20 -13.71 9.95
CA TYR A 7 0.39 -13.10 11.13
C TYR A 7 -0.66 -12.96 12.23
N ARG A 8 -0.47 -13.67 13.35
CA ARG A 8 -1.15 -13.40 14.62
C ARG A 8 -0.23 -12.57 15.51
N THR A 9 -0.69 -11.42 15.98
CA THR A 9 -0.02 -10.66 17.04
C THR A 9 -0.61 -11.05 18.40
N THR A 10 0.23 -11.53 19.31
CA THR A 10 -0.11 -11.76 20.73
C THR A 10 -0.07 -10.44 21.53
N PRO A 11 -0.93 -10.22 22.53
CA PRO A 11 -0.86 -9.04 23.38
C PRO A 11 0.22 -9.19 24.47
N LEU A 12 1.06 -8.17 24.64
CA LEU A 12 1.99 -8.08 25.76
C LEU A 12 1.31 -7.45 26.98
N GLY A 13 1.46 -8.13 28.12
CA GLY A 13 0.92 -7.74 29.42
C GLY A 13 1.62 -6.54 30.05
N THR A 14 0.84 -5.83 30.85
CA THR A 14 1.20 -4.67 31.67
C THR A 14 2.16 -5.05 32.79
N GLY A 15 3.26 -4.31 32.93
CA GLY A 15 4.14 -4.35 34.10
C GLY A 15 4.64 -2.95 34.45
N VAL A 16 4.03 -2.36 35.47
CA VAL A 16 4.43 -1.08 36.10
C VAL A 16 5.57 -1.36 37.09
N SER A 17 6.62 -0.53 37.08
CA SER A 17 7.41 -0.25 38.29
C SER A 17 8.13 1.10 38.19
N THR A 18 7.99 1.87 39.25
CA THR A 18 8.48 3.23 39.52
C THR A 18 9.82 3.23 40.24
N GLY A 19 10.69 4.22 40.03
CA GLY A 19 11.84 4.47 40.92
C GLY A 19 12.78 5.61 40.52
N HIS A 20 13.02 6.54 41.45
CA HIS A 20 13.66 7.86 41.32
C HIS A 20 15.20 7.93 41.07
N ALA A 21 15.59 8.96 40.30
CA ALA A 21 16.61 10.02 40.51
C ALA A 21 17.97 9.74 41.20
N ALA A 22 19.09 10.14 40.54
CA ALA A 22 19.97 11.24 40.98
C ALA A 22 21.22 11.42 40.07
N LYS A 23 21.70 12.67 40.01
CA LYS A 23 22.79 13.25 39.20
C LYS A 23 24.20 12.76 39.56
N THR A 24 25.14 12.80 38.62
CA THR A 24 26.47 13.44 38.75
C THR A 24 27.22 13.44 37.41
N GLY A 25 27.89 14.56 37.08
CA GLY A 25 28.64 14.73 35.84
C GLY A 25 30.06 14.18 35.89
N LYS A 26 30.66 13.94 34.72
CA LYS A 26 32.11 13.89 34.51
C LYS A 26 32.46 14.09 33.02
N HIS A 27 33.64 14.66 32.84
CA HIS A 27 34.28 15.16 31.62
C HIS A 27 34.43 14.17 30.45
N LEU A 28 34.59 14.78 29.27
CA LEU A 28 35.02 14.27 27.97
C LEU A 28 35.81 12.95 27.99
N ALA A 29 35.31 11.97 27.24
CA ALA A 29 36.10 10.92 26.62
C ALA A 29 35.88 10.99 25.10
N ALA A 30 36.98 10.97 24.34
CA ALA A 30 36.98 10.88 22.88
C ALA A 30 36.26 9.60 22.42
N PRO A 31 35.66 9.55 21.22
CA PRO A 31 35.00 8.34 20.75
C PRO A 31 36.05 7.25 20.54
N THR A 32 35.96 6.22 21.37
CA THR A 32 36.62 4.93 21.23
C THR A 32 36.20 4.27 19.93
N GLU A 33 37.19 3.78 19.19
CA GLU A 33 37.15 2.69 18.20
C GLU A 33 35.80 2.42 17.53
N ILE A 34 35.73 2.79 16.24
CA ILE A 34 34.77 2.22 15.31
C ILE A 34 35.08 0.73 15.24
N HIS A 35 34.35 -0.09 16.01
CA HIS A 35 34.34 -1.52 15.80
C HIS A 35 33.91 -1.74 14.35
N ASN A 36 34.82 -2.28 13.53
CA ASN A 36 34.49 -2.91 12.26
C ASN A 36 33.58 -4.10 12.57
N VAL A 37 32.29 -3.83 12.76
CA VAL A 37 31.25 -4.86 12.78
C VAL A 37 31.16 -5.34 11.34
N THR A 38 31.78 -6.47 11.05
CA THR A 38 31.55 -7.18 9.79
C THR A 38 30.03 -7.31 9.64
N PRO A 39 29.43 -6.77 8.56
CA PRO A 39 27.98 -6.84 8.40
C PRO A 39 27.53 -8.29 8.46
N GLN A 40 26.66 -8.62 9.41
CA GLN A 40 26.21 -9.98 9.62
C GLN A 40 25.38 -10.44 8.42
N LEU A 41 25.76 -11.57 7.82
CA LEU A 41 24.98 -12.21 6.77
C LEU A 41 23.65 -12.70 7.35
N LEU A 42 22.58 -12.52 6.59
CA LEU A 42 21.26 -13.01 6.95
C LEU A 42 21.12 -14.48 6.52
N ASP A 43 20.41 -15.27 7.33
CA ASP A 43 19.85 -16.52 6.84
C ASP A 43 18.70 -16.24 5.85
N ALA A 44 18.28 -17.26 5.11
CA ALA A 44 17.27 -17.10 4.06
C ALA A 44 15.93 -16.53 4.57
N ALA A 45 15.47 -16.95 5.75
CA ALA A 45 14.22 -16.46 6.33
C ALA A 45 14.34 -14.99 6.76
N SER A 46 15.46 -14.63 7.39
CA SER A 46 15.75 -13.26 7.82
C SER A 46 15.94 -12.33 6.63
N ALA A 47 16.52 -12.80 5.52
CA ALA A 47 16.64 -12.01 4.29
C ALA A 47 15.26 -11.68 3.69
N LEU A 48 14.35 -12.66 3.62
CA LEU A 48 13.01 -12.45 3.07
C LEU A 48 12.09 -11.63 3.98
N THR A 49 12.34 -11.64 5.30
CA THR A 49 11.54 -10.92 6.31
C THR A 49 12.20 -9.65 6.84
N ASN A 50 13.38 -9.28 6.32
CA ASN A 50 14.09 -8.07 6.70
C ASN A 50 13.23 -6.83 6.44
N PRO A 51 13.05 -5.90 7.39
CA PRO A 51 12.22 -4.70 7.25
C PRO A 51 12.94 -3.60 6.44
N GLY A 52 13.47 -3.95 5.27
CA GLY A 52 14.21 -3.07 4.38
C GLY A 52 14.70 -3.82 3.14
N SER A 53 15.49 -3.13 2.33
CA SER A 53 16.17 -3.72 1.18
C SER A 53 17.38 -4.56 1.59
N LEU A 54 17.83 -5.42 0.68
CA LEU A 54 19.03 -6.25 0.84
C LEU A 54 20.19 -5.66 0.06
N LEU A 55 21.40 -6.02 0.47
CA LEU A 55 22.64 -5.69 -0.21
C LEU A 55 23.35 -7.00 -0.57
N SER A 56 23.65 -7.18 -1.85
CA SER A 56 24.32 -8.37 -2.37
C SER A 56 25.81 -8.40 -2.01
N PRO A 57 26.50 -9.55 -2.19
CA PRO A 57 27.95 -9.62 -2.08
C PRO A 57 28.71 -8.68 -3.04
N CYS A 58 28.06 -8.24 -4.12
CA CYS A 58 28.61 -7.33 -5.12
C CYS A 58 28.14 -5.88 -4.94
N ASP A 59 27.67 -5.52 -3.74
CA ASP A 59 27.20 -4.17 -3.38
C ASP A 59 26.03 -3.67 -4.23
N GLU A 60 25.15 -4.58 -4.64
CA GLU A 60 23.89 -4.24 -5.31
C GLU A 60 22.72 -4.24 -4.32
N ILE A 61 21.96 -3.17 -4.33
CA ILE A 61 20.71 -3.05 -3.59
C ILE A 61 19.63 -3.83 -4.35
N LEU A 62 18.85 -4.63 -3.64
CA LEU A 62 17.71 -5.34 -4.21
C LEU A 62 16.53 -5.41 -3.23
N ALA A 63 15.36 -5.73 -3.78
CA ALA A 63 14.18 -6.04 -2.98
C ALA A 63 14.16 -7.53 -2.58
N PRO A 64 13.85 -7.88 -1.32
CA PRO A 64 13.57 -9.26 -0.92
C PRO A 64 12.53 -9.95 -1.82
N TYR A 65 11.54 -9.19 -2.28
CA TYR A 65 10.49 -9.66 -3.19
C TYR A 65 11.04 -10.28 -4.47
N ASP A 66 12.09 -9.72 -5.07
CA ASP A 66 12.66 -10.24 -6.32
C ASP A 66 13.26 -11.64 -6.12
N LEU A 67 13.88 -11.89 -4.95
CA LEU A 67 14.37 -13.22 -4.60
C LEU A 67 13.21 -14.20 -4.41
N GLU A 68 12.15 -13.76 -3.73
CA GLU A 68 10.96 -14.58 -3.47
C GLU A 68 10.30 -15.05 -4.77
N VAL A 69 9.98 -14.11 -5.69
CA VAL A 69 9.23 -14.47 -6.89
C VAL A 69 10.05 -15.21 -7.94
N SER A 70 11.38 -14.99 -7.96
CA SER A 70 12.28 -15.75 -8.83
C SER A 70 12.71 -17.09 -8.23
N ASN A 71 12.35 -17.38 -6.97
CA ASN A 71 12.90 -18.48 -6.16
C ASN A 71 14.44 -18.49 -6.14
N SER A 72 15.05 -17.30 -6.12
CA SER A 72 16.49 -17.18 -6.03
C SER A 72 16.97 -17.43 -4.59
N PRO A 73 18.17 -18.01 -4.40
CA PRO A 73 18.76 -18.17 -3.07
C PRO A 73 18.87 -16.82 -2.35
N ALA A 74 18.50 -16.79 -1.07
CA ALA A 74 18.57 -15.59 -0.22
C ALA A 74 19.77 -15.61 0.73
N GLU A 75 20.60 -16.65 0.66
CA GLU A 75 21.85 -16.76 1.41
C GLU A 75 22.91 -15.79 0.88
N GLY A 76 23.76 -15.28 1.78
CA GLY A 76 24.87 -14.40 1.43
C GLY A 76 24.49 -12.93 1.24
N TYR A 77 23.21 -12.59 1.38
CA TYR A 77 22.75 -11.21 1.44
C TYR A 77 22.88 -10.65 2.86
N ARG A 78 23.07 -9.34 2.94
CA ARG A 78 23.02 -8.57 4.19
C ARG A 78 21.90 -7.54 4.12
N ALA A 79 21.40 -7.09 5.27
CA ALA A 79 20.50 -5.95 5.30
C ALA A 79 21.21 -4.70 4.76
N LEU A 80 20.53 -3.88 3.96
CA LEU A 80 21.04 -2.56 3.57
C LEU A 80 21.26 -1.69 4.83
N GLY A 81 20.29 -1.73 5.73
CA GLY A 81 20.35 -1.12 7.06
C GLY A 81 20.48 0.40 7.01
N LEU A 82 21.00 0.97 8.11
CA LEU A 82 21.27 2.41 8.24
C LEU A 82 22.71 2.79 7.80
N SER A 83 23.43 1.82 7.27
CA SER A 83 24.80 2.03 6.81
C SER A 83 24.81 2.96 5.60
N ASN A 84 25.98 3.53 5.31
CA ASN A 84 26.18 4.36 4.13
C ASN A 84 25.22 5.54 4.01
N GLY A 85 24.66 6.09 5.10
CA GLY A 85 23.76 7.26 5.04
C GLY A 85 22.37 6.96 4.49
N ILE A 86 21.95 5.69 4.51
CA ILE A 86 20.58 5.28 4.21
C ILE A 86 19.70 5.51 5.45
N CYS A 87 18.51 6.08 5.24
CA CYS A 87 17.47 6.23 6.25
C CYS A 87 16.44 5.11 6.12
N ASN A 88 16.00 4.51 7.23
CA ASN A 88 14.91 3.54 7.26
C ASN A 88 14.17 3.68 8.60
N ALA A 89 12.89 4.08 8.56
CA ALA A 89 12.11 4.42 9.75
C ALA A 89 11.67 3.22 10.59
N ALA A 90 11.79 1.98 10.09
CA ALA A 90 11.65 0.80 10.92
C ALA A 90 12.87 0.57 11.83
N LEU A 91 14.05 1.05 11.42
CA LEU A 91 15.30 0.84 12.16
C LEU A 91 15.65 2.03 13.05
N ALA A 92 15.47 3.26 12.56
CA ALA A 92 15.66 4.47 13.34
C ALA A 92 14.79 5.61 12.81
N GLU A 93 14.20 6.40 13.71
CA GLU A 93 13.51 7.62 13.33
C GLU A 93 14.49 8.65 12.77
N PHE A 94 14.05 9.39 11.76
CA PHE A 94 14.81 10.45 11.12
C PHE A 94 13.85 11.57 10.70
N ASN A 95 14.38 12.79 10.61
CA ASN A 95 13.62 14.00 10.26
C ASN A 95 14.41 14.79 9.22
N PRO A 96 14.28 14.45 7.92
CA PRO A 96 15.07 15.07 6.88
C PRO A 96 14.57 16.49 6.58
N ASP A 97 15.49 17.39 6.22
CA ASP A 97 15.15 18.75 5.81
C ASP A 97 14.91 18.82 4.29
N TYR A 98 13.65 18.61 3.89
CA TYR A 98 13.20 18.74 2.50
C TYR A 98 13.25 20.17 1.95
N ALA A 99 13.53 21.19 2.77
CA ALA A 99 13.74 22.56 2.27
C ALA A 99 15.13 22.77 1.65
N VAL A 100 16.08 21.89 1.97
CA VAL A 100 17.47 21.97 1.50
C VAL A 100 17.76 20.94 0.41
N GLY A 101 17.21 19.74 0.53
CA GLY A 101 17.43 18.66 -0.44
C GLY A 101 16.59 18.81 -1.71
N SER A 102 17.23 18.87 -2.88
CA SER A 102 16.52 18.93 -4.16
C SER A 102 16.21 17.54 -4.76
N ARG A 103 16.99 16.52 -4.41
CA ARG A 103 16.80 15.16 -4.91
C ARG A 103 16.72 14.15 -3.77
N VAL A 104 15.72 13.28 -3.87
CA VAL A 104 15.40 12.26 -2.86
C VAL A 104 15.30 10.90 -3.53
N HIS A 105 16.05 9.95 -3.00
CA HIS A 105 16.12 8.58 -3.48
C HIS A 105 15.24 7.68 -2.61
N VAL A 106 14.16 7.16 -3.18
CA VAL A 106 13.22 6.26 -2.49
C VAL A 106 13.53 4.83 -2.93
N ILE A 107 14.20 4.07 -2.08
CA ILE A 107 14.67 2.72 -2.37
C ILE A 107 13.59 1.70 -1.98
N ASN A 108 13.26 0.81 -2.93
CA ASN A 108 12.28 -0.26 -2.76
C ASN A 108 10.94 0.25 -2.20
N GLY A 109 10.52 1.42 -2.68
CA GLY A 109 9.40 2.15 -2.12
C GLY A 109 8.05 1.53 -2.42
N MET A 110 7.16 1.49 -1.43
CA MET A 110 5.70 1.29 -1.57
C MET A 110 5.22 -0.09 -2.06
N GLY A 111 6.08 -1.13 -2.02
CA GLY A 111 5.73 -2.53 -2.28
C GLY A 111 5.18 -2.84 -3.67
N VAL A 112 4.66 -4.06 -3.87
CA VAL A 112 4.30 -4.58 -5.22
C VAL A 112 2.80 -4.68 -5.46
N THR A 113 2.01 -3.99 -4.65
CA THR A 113 0.56 -3.94 -4.80
C THR A 113 0.12 -2.56 -5.25
N LEU A 114 -0.98 -2.51 -6.00
CA LEU A 114 -1.50 -1.27 -6.54
C LEU A 114 -2.00 -0.32 -5.43
N GLY A 115 -2.62 -0.86 -4.38
CA GLY A 115 -3.11 -0.07 -3.25
C GLY A 115 -2.00 0.61 -2.45
N ASP A 116 -0.97 -0.15 -2.08
CA ASP A 116 0.21 0.39 -1.40
C ASP A 116 0.90 1.46 -2.26
N SER A 117 1.03 1.20 -3.57
CA SER A 117 1.65 2.13 -4.49
C SER A 117 0.86 3.44 -4.64
N VAL A 118 -0.46 3.39 -4.77
CA VAL A 118 -1.30 4.61 -4.86
C VAL A 118 -1.10 5.50 -3.64
N ILE A 119 -1.10 4.92 -2.43
CA ILE A 119 -1.01 5.69 -1.19
C ILE A 119 0.43 6.15 -0.93
N GLY A 120 1.41 5.30 -1.24
CA GLY A 120 2.81 5.67 -1.16
C GLY A 120 3.15 6.84 -2.08
N LEU A 121 2.65 6.82 -3.32
CA LEU A 121 2.78 7.95 -4.26
C LEU A 121 2.07 9.21 -3.75
N THR A 122 0.92 9.07 -3.07
CA THR A 122 0.26 10.20 -2.40
C THR A 122 1.17 10.85 -1.36
N ALA A 123 1.91 10.07 -0.56
CA ALA A 123 2.86 10.64 0.40
C ALA A 123 3.98 11.43 -0.30
N LEU A 124 4.50 10.94 -1.43
CA LEU A 124 5.51 11.66 -2.22
C LEU A 124 4.95 12.95 -2.82
N VAL A 125 3.72 12.93 -3.34
CA VAL A 125 3.05 14.13 -3.85
C VAL A 125 2.82 15.14 -2.74
N ALA A 126 2.39 14.72 -1.55
CA ALA A 126 2.21 15.62 -0.41
C ALA A 126 3.51 16.34 -0.02
N ILE A 127 4.64 15.63 -0.03
CA ILE A 127 5.96 16.23 0.18
C ILE A 127 6.27 17.22 -0.93
N LYS A 128 6.04 16.88 -2.19
CA LYS A 128 6.31 17.77 -3.33
C LYS A 128 5.42 19.01 -3.35
N THR A 129 4.16 18.90 -2.94
CA THR A 129 3.25 20.06 -2.76
C THR A 129 3.83 21.05 -1.76
N ARG A 130 4.40 20.56 -0.65
CA ARG A 130 5.05 21.40 0.37
C ARG A 130 6.44 21.91 -0.08
N PHE A 131 7.16 21.11 -0.86
CA PHE A 131 8.52 21.41 -1.34
C PHE A 131 8.62 21.21 -2.86
N PRO A 132 8.14 22.15 -3.69
CA PRO A 132 8.00 21.96 -5.14
C PRO A 132 9.31 21.72 -5.90
N HIS A 133 10.44 22.08 -5.30
CA HIS A 133 11.78 21.88 -5.86
C HIS A 133 12.30 20.45 -5.70
N VAL A 134 11.66 19.63 -4.85
CA VAL A 134 12.04 18.23 -4.64
C VAL A 134 11.67 17.39 -5.86
N SER A 135 12.65 16.61 -6.33
CA SER A 135 12.47 15.55 -7.31
C SER A 135 12.80 14.20 -6.70
N PHE A 136 12.03 13.18 -7.06
CA PHE A 136 12.26 11.82 -6.60
C PHE A 136 12.96 10.97 -7.67
N THR A 137 13.80 10.04 -7.22
CA THR A 137 14.17 8.85 -7.98
C THR A 137 13.70 7.64 -7.18
N ILE A 138 12.75 6.90 -7.75
CA ILE A 138 12.08 5.78 -7.09
C ILE A 138 12.66 4.48 -7.62
N TYR A 139 13.30 3.70 -6.74
CA TYR A 139 13.83 2.39 -7.09
C TYR A 139 12.81 1.30 -6.77
N ARG A 140 12.54 0.44 -7.75
CA ARG A 140 11.45 -0.55 -7.70
C ARG A 140 11.98 -1.97 -7.90
N PRO A 141 11.34 -3.00 -7.33
CA PRO A 141 11.70 -4.39 -7.62
C PRO A 141 11.64 -4.68 -9.12
N ALA A 142 12.62 -5.41 -9.67
CA ALA A 142 12.70 -5.74 -11.10
C ALA A 142 11.54 -6.62 -11.58
N HIS A 143 10.97 -7.40 -10.67
CA HIS A 143 9.85 -8.30 -10.96
C HIS A 143 8.52 -7.73 -10.47
N ALA A 144 8.43 -6.41 -10.29
CA ALA A 144 7.15 -5.78 -9.97
C ALA A 144 6.10 -6.17 -11.02
N PRO A 145 4.85 -6.46 -10.62
CA PRO A 145 3.82 -6.79 -11.60
C PRO A 145 3.59 -5.63 -12.57
N GLY A 146 3.41 -5.92 -13.86
CA GLY A 146 3.26 -4.88 -14.90
C GLY A 146 2.12 -3.88 -14.65
N TYR A 147 1.06 -4.28 -13.93
CA TYR A 147 0.01 -3.33 -13.53
C TYR A 147 0.51 -2.28 -12.53
N VAL A 148 1.50 -2.61 -11.69
CA VAL A 148 2.13 -1.64 -10.79
C VAL A 148 3.12 -0.78 -11.57
N GLU A 149 3.97 -1.38 -12.39
CA GLU A 149 4.91 -0.65 -13.26
C GLU A 149 4.18 0.43 -14.05
N ARG A 150 3.05 0.07 -14.66
CA ARG A 150 2.21 0.99 -15.41
C ARG A 150 1.71 2.19 -14.59
N LEU A 151 1.41 2.01 -13.30
CA LEU A 151 1.05 3.12 -12.42
C LEU A 151 2.22 4.09 -12.22
N TYR A 152 3.43 3.55 -12.02
CA TYR A 152 4.63 4.37 -11.82
C TYR A 152 5.04 5.11 -13.10
N GLU A 153 4.89 4.49 -14.27
CA GLU A 153 5.07 5.19 -15.56
C GLU A 153 4.12 6.39 -15.70
N LEU A 154 2.85 6.22 -15.33
CA LEU A 154 1.87 7.30 -15.35
C LEU A 154 2.20 8.41 -14.35
N ALA A 155 2.74 8.06 -13.18
CA ALA A 155 3.08 9.01 -12.11
C ALA A 155 4.44 9.70 -12.30
N ALA A 156 5.35 9.12 -13.09
CA ALA A 156 6.71 9.64 -13.28
C ALA A 156 6.77 11.13 -13.67
N PRO A 157 5.95 11.65 -14.61
CA PRO A 157 5.94 13.08 -14.94
C PRO A 157 5.66 14.00 -13.74
N LEU A 158 4.96 13.52 -12.71
CA LEU A 158 4.63 14.29 -11.51
C LEU A 158 5.75 14.27 -10.48
N LEU A 159 6.46 13.14 -10.35
CA LEU A 159 7.35 12.90 -9.21
C LEU A 159 8.83 12.88 -9.57
N GLY A 160 9.20 12.35 -10.73
CA GLY A 160 10.59 12.21 -11.17
C GLY A 160 10.83 10.87 -11.89
N SER A 161 11.98 10.26 -11.65
CA SER A 161 12.40 9.03 -12.36
C SER A 161 12.05 7.76 -11.59
N VAL A 162 11.86 6.68 -12.34
CA VAL A 162 11.68 5.32 -11.83
C VAL A 162 12.84 4.48 -12.37
N VAL A 163 13.45 3.67 -11.51
CA VAL A 163 14.61 2.84 -11.83
C VAL A 163 14.39 1.44 -11.26
N ASP A 164 14.65 0.41 -12.06
CA ASP A 164 14.54 -0.97 -11.57
C ASP A 164 15.77 -1.34 -10.74
N LEU A 165 15.53 -2.07 -9.65
CA LEU A 165 16.55 -2.79 -8.92
C LEU A 165 16.93 -4.06 -9.72
N PRO A 166 18.16 -4.60 -9.56
CA PRO A 166 19.20 -4.14 -8.67
C PRO A 166 19.97 -2.92 -9.20
N VAL A 167 20.47 -2.09 -8.27
CA VAL A 167 21.41 -1.00 -8.59
C VAL A 167 22.62 -1.06 -7.65
N LYS A 168 23.79 -0.64 -8.12
CA LYS A 168 24.97 -0.51 -7.24
C LYS A 168 24.72 0.54 -6.16
N LEU A 169 25.17 0.26 -4.93
CA LEU A 169 25.05 1.19 -3.82
C LEU A 169 25.73 2.53 -4.09
N ASP A 170 26.88 2.52 -4.76
CA ASP A 170 27.66 3.71 -5.12
C ASP A 170 27.07 4.51 -6.30
N ALA A 171 26.12 3.93 -7.04
CA ALA A 171 25.38 4.64 -8.08
C ALA A 171 24.37 5.65 -7.49
N ILE A 172 24.03 5.52 -6.20
CA ILE A 172 23.15 6.46 -5.49
C ILE A 172 24.02 7.46 -4.70
N PRO A 173 24.05 8.76 -5.05
CA PRO A 173 24.97 9.71 -4.43
C PRO A 173 24.84 9.81 -2.92
N TYR A 174 25.97 9.75 -2.23
CA TYR A 174 26.00 9.72 -0.77
C TYR A 174 25.51 11.02 -0.11
N ASN A 175 25.73 12.14 -0.79
CA ASN A 175 25.38 13.49 -0.34
C ASN A 175 23.89 13.85 -0.55
N GLU A 176 23.09 12.92 -1.09
CA GLU A 176 21.66 13.09 -1.28
C GLU A 176 20.86 12.23 -0.31
N LEU A 177 19.60 12.63 -0.06
CA LEU A 177 18.72 11.91 0.85
C LEU A 177 18.33 10.56 0.26
N ARG A 178 18.62 9.47 0.97
CA ARG A 178 18.36 8.10 0.55
C ARG A 178 17.51 7.41 1.60
N ILE A 179 16.30 7.02 1.24
CA ILE A 179 15.32 6.45 2.15
C ILE A 179 14.92 5.07 1.64
N ASP A 180 15.19 4.06 2.44
CA ASP A 180 14.77 2.67 2.20
C ASP A 180 13.41 2.42 2.86
N LEU A 181 12.42 2.16 2.00
CA LEU A 181 11.04 1.81 2.39
C LEU A 181 10.78 0.31 2.18
N GLY A 182 11.85 -0.46 1.94
CA GLY A 182 11.75 -1.84 1.55
C GLY A 182 10.99 -2.71 2.54
N ASN A 183 10.23 -3.65 1.98
CA ASN A 183 9.58 -4.73 2.71
C ASN A 183 8.70 -4.23 3.88
N HIS A 184 7.97 -3.13 3.65
CA HIS A 184 7.16 -2.45 4.66
C HIS A 184 6.09 -3.31 5.34
N LEU A 185 5.71 -4.44 4.73
CA LEU A 185 4.78 -5.42 5.34
C LEU A 185 5.31 -6.00 6.66
N PHE A 186 6.63 -6.01 6.85
CA PHE A 186 7.29 -6.47 8.08
C PHE A 186 7.53 -5.33 9.09
N TRP A 187 7.04 -4.13 8.80
CA TRP A 187 7.16 -2.99 9.72
C TRP A 187 5.95 -3.02 10.68
N PRO A 188 6.14 -3.08 12.01
CA PRO A 188 5.02 -3.12 12.96
C PRO A 188 4.05 -1.94 12.81
N LYS A 189 4.56 -0.76 12.44
CA LYS A 189 3.78 0.46 12.20
C LYS A 189 2.84 0.34 10.98
N PHE A 190 3.14 -0.50 9.98
CA PHE A 190 2.32 -0.63 8.77
C PHE A 190 0.94 -1.24 9.06
N ALA A 191 0.89 -2.20 9.98
CA ALA A 191 -0.36 -2.87 10.36
C ALA A 191 -1.20 -2.07 11.36
N SER A 192 -0.65 -1.01 11.97
CA SER A 192 -1.27 -0.29 13.09
C SER A 192 -1.60 1.17 12.81
N LEU A 193 -1.07 1.75 11.73
CA LEU A 193 -1.35 3.12 11.33
C LEU A 193 -2.24 3.18 10.09
N PRO A 194 -3.02 4.26 9.92
CA PRO A 194 -3.58 4.61 8.62
C PRO A 194 -2.47 4.65 7.56
N MET A 195 -2.69 3.98 6.43
CA MET A 195 -1.62 3.73 5.45
C MET A 195 -0.90 5.00 5.00
N ILE A 196 -1.62 6.11 4.83
CA ILE A 196 -1.02 7.40 4.45
C ILE A 196 -0.12 7.96 5.56
N ASP A 197 -0.51 7.83 6.82
CA ASP A 197 0.29 8.27 7.95
C ASP A 197 1.55 7.39 8.10
N PHE A 198 1.43 6.09 7.83
CA PHE A 198 2.59 5.20 7.75
C PHE A 198 3.59 5.68 6.69
N PHE A 199 3.15 5.91 5.46
CA PHE A 199 4.07 6.30 4.37
C PHE A 199 4.68 7.70 4.59
N LEU A 200 3.92 8.65 5.15
CA LEU A 200 4.48 9.95 5.57
C LEU A 200 5.55 9.77 6.64
N GLY A 201 5.27 8.97 7.68
CA GLY A 201 6.24 8.66 8.73
C GLY A 201 7.46 7.91 8.23
N ALA A 202 7.29 7.00 7.27
CA ALA A 202 8.38 6.27 6.62
C ALA A 202 9.31 7.20 5.81
N MET A 203 8.81 8.36 5.38
CA MET A 203 9.56 9.43 4.73
C MET A 203 10.11 10.47 5.74
N GLY A 204 9.95 10.24 7.04
CA GLY A 204 10.39 11.16 8.10
C GLY A 204 9.51 12.39 8.30
N ILE A 205 8.29 12.41 7.76
CA ILE A 205 7.31 13.48 7.95
C ILE A 205 6.28 13.07 8.98
N LYS A 206 6.03 13.93 9.97
CA LYS A 206 4.93 13.70 10.92
C LYS A 206 3.59 13.90 10.23
N ALA A 207 2.68 12.95 10.43
CA ALA A 207 1.41 12.95 9.75
C ALA A 207 0.50 14.14 10.14
N ASP A 208 0.61 14.68 11.35
CA ASP A 208 -0.16 15.84 11.82
C ASP A 208 0.31 17.17 11.20
N GLU A 209 1.51 17.22 10.64
CA GLU A 209 2.02 18.37 9.89
C GLU A 209 1.51 18.44 8.45
N VAL A 210 0.86 17.38 7.95
CA VAL A 210 0.37 17.30 6.57
C VAL A 210 -1.13 17.59 6.56
N PRO A 211 -1.59 18.61 5.80
CA PRO A 211 -3.02 18.90 5.66
C PRO A 211 -3.81 17.69 5.19
N ALA A 212 -5.03 17.53 5.72
CA ALA A 212 -5.90 16.39 5.38
C ALA A 212 -6.19 16.30 3.87
N ILE A 213 -6.20 17.42 3.14
CA ILE A 213 -6.39 17.44 1.69
C ILE A 213 -5.21 16.77 0.94
N ASP A 214 -3.98 16.97 1.42
CA ASP A 214 -2.77 16.42 0.79
C ASP A 214 -2.56 14.94 1.12
N LYS A 215 -3.28 14.41 2.11
CA LYS A 215 -3.32 12.97 2.43
C LYS A 215 -4.22 12.18 1.48
N ARG A 216 -4.87 12.83 0.51
CA ARG A 216 -5.80 12.21 -0.43
C ARG A 216 -5.14 11.95 -1.77
N ASN A 217 -5.61 10.92 -2.47
CA ASN A 217 -5.03 10.47 -3.75
C ASN A 217 -5.40 11.37 -4.94
N HIS A 218 -5.57 12.69 -4.73
CA HIS A 218 -6.06 13.64 -5.73
C HIS A 218 -5.12 13.83 -6.92
N TRP A 219 -3.83 13.52 -6.76
CA TRP A 219 -2.85 13.48 -7.84
C TRP A 219 -3.27 12.58 -9.01
N LEU A 220 -4.12 11.58 -8.76
CA LEU A 220 -4.68 10.74 -9.82
C LEU A 220 -5.43 11.57 -10.89
N ASN A 221 -5.97 12.74 -10.54
CA ASN A 221 -6.64 13.64 -11.50
C ASN A 221 -5.68 14.26 -12.52
N GLU A 222 -4.39 14.34 -12.20
CA GLU A 222 -3.35 14.90 -13.07
C GLU A 222 -2.85 13.88 -14.11
N LEU A 223 -3.27 12.62 -13.98
CA LEU A 223 -2.89 11.56 -14.92
C LEU A 223 -3.60 11.71 -16.26
N VAL A 224 -2.83 11.51 -17.33
CA VAL A 224 -3.35 11.38 -18.70
C VAL A 224 -3.87 9.95 -18.86
N LEU A 225 -5.19 9.80 -18.84
CA LEU A 225 -5.87 8.50 -18.91
C LEU A 225 -6.67 8.36 -20.21
N PRO A 226 -6.83 7.12 -20.73
CA PRO A 226 -7.70 6.86 -21.86
C PRO A 226 -9.16 7.17 -21.53
N ARG A 227 -10.00 7.35 -22.56
CA ARG A 227 -11.45 7.53 -22.41
C ARG A 227 -12.17 6.18 -22.59
N PRO A 228 -12.96 5.72 -21.60
CA PRO A 228 -13.76 4.50 -21.75
C PRO A 228 -14.75 4.60 -22.92
N ARG A 229 -14.90 3.51 -23.70
CA ARG A 229 -15.76 3.49 -24.91
C ARG A 229 -16.84 2.40 -24.93
N ALA A 230 -16.81 1.43 -24.00
CA ALA A 230 -17.69 0.26 -24.07
C ALA A 230 -19.12 0.53 -23.54
N LEU A 231 -19.28 1.49 -22.64
CA LEU A 231 -20.56 1.86 -22.06
C LEU A 231 -20.90 3.30 -22.43
N LYS A 232 -22.19 3.56 -22.68
CA LYS A 232 -22.74 4.90 -22.91
C LYS A 232 -23.44 5.37 -21.64
N GLY A 233 -23.12 6.58 -21.21
CA GLY A 233 -23.71 7.19 -20.01
C GLY A 233 -23.10 6.69 -18.71
N ASP A 234 -23.78 7.00 -17.61
CA ASP A 234 -23.34 6.68 -16.26
C ASP A 234 -23.50 5.18 -15.95
N TYR A 235 -22.62 4.65 -15.11
CA TYR A 235 -22.64 3.25 -14.66
C TYR A 235 -22.17 3.13 -13.22
N VAL A 236 -22.56 2.04 -12.56
CA VAL A 236 -22.04 1.65 -11.25
C VAL A 236 -21.00 0.57 -11.45
N LEU A 237 -19.84 0.74 -10.84
CA LEU A 237 -18.75 -0.21 -10.91
C LEU A 237 -18.77 -1.14 -9.69
N LEU A 238 -18.83 -2.44 -9.94
CA LEU A 238 -18.68 -3.51 -8.95
C LEU A 238 -17.31 -4.18 -9.15
N CYS A 239 -16.43 -4.05 -8.17
CA CYS A 239 -15.13 -4.73 -8.14
C CYS A 239 -15.12 -5.70 -6.95
N PRO A 240 -15.67 -6.91 -7.08
CA PRO A 240 -15.94 -7.77 -5.92
C PRO A 240 -14.72 -8.57 -5.45
N THR A 241 -13.65 -8.59 -6.25
CA THR A 241 -12.49 -9.48 -6.04
C THR A 241 -11.28 -8.70 -5.56
N ALA A 242 -10.73 -9.11 -4.41
CA ALA A 242 -9.45 -8.65 -3.90
C ALA A 242 -8.31 -9.60 -4.33
N SER A 243 -7.06 -9.17 -4.18
CA SER A 243 -5.89 -10.03 -4.41
C SER A 243 -5.80 -11.21 -3.43
N THR A 244 -6.46 -11.10 -2.27
CA THR A 244 -6.55 -12.17 -1.28
C THR A 244 -8.01 -12.59 -1.09
N PRO A 245 -8.32 -13.90 -1.14
CA PRO A 245 -9.71 -14.38 -1.04
C PRO A 245 -10.44 -13.91 0.21
N VAL A 246 -9.77 -13.84 1.37
CA VAL A 246 -10.36 -13.44 2.66
C VAL A 246 -10.93 -12.01 2.68
N ARG A 247 -10.48 -11.15 1.78
CA ARG A 247 -10.99 -9.78 1.65
C ARG A 247 -12.07 -9.67 0.58
N SER A 248 -12.24 -10.66 -0.28
CA SER A 248 -13.17 -10.56 -1.41
C SER A 248 -14.64 -10.67 -0.99
N ILE A 249 -15.54 -10.11 -1.79
CA ILE A 249 -16.96 -10.46 -1.73
C ILE A 249 -17.09 -11.91 -2.23
N PRO A 250 -17.73 -12.83 -1.48
CA PRO A 250 -17.87 -14.22 -1.89
C PRO A 250 -18.57 -14.38 -3.25
N VAL A 251 -18.04 -15.23 -4.11
CA VAL A 251 -18.58 -15.51 -5.46
C VAL A 251 -20.09 -15.80 -5.46
N PRO A 252 -20.65 -16.61 -4.53
CA PRO A 252 -22.09 -16.88 -4.51
C PRO A 252 -22.98 -15.63 -4.38
N MET A 253 -22.42 -14.51 -3.91
CA MET A 253 -23.17 -13.28 -3.65
C MET A 253 -23.03 -12.24 -4.77
N HIS A 254 -22.18 -12.47 -5.76
CA HIS A 254 -21.93 -11.50 -6.84
C HIS A 254 -23.21 -11.12 -7.58
N LYS A 255 -24.08 -12.10 -7.89
CA LYS A 255 -25.36 -11.84 -8.57
C LYS A 255 -26.32 -11.01 -7.70
N ASP A 256 -26.36 -11.26 -6.40
CA ASP A 256 -27.21 -10.52 -5.46
C ASP A 256 -26.76 -9.05 -5.35
N PHE A 257 -25.45 -8.82 -5.33
CA PHE A 257 -24.89 -7.47 -5.39
C PHE A 257 -25.25 -6.75 -6.69
N VAL A 258 -25.11 -7.41 -7.85
CA VAL A 258 -25.52 -6.82 -9.13
C VAL A 258 -27.00 -6.45 -9.12
N LYS A 259 -27.87 -7.35 -8.65
CA LYS A 259 -29.30 -7.11 -8.56
C LYS A 259 -29.62 -5.89 -7.69
N ALA A 260 -29.11 -5.86 -6.46
CA ALA A 260 -29.39 -4.78 -5.52
C ALA A 260 -28.86 -3.42 -6.02
N LEU A 261 -27.68 -3.38 -6.62
CA LEU A 261 -27.13 -2.15 -7.20
C LEU A 261 -27.97 -1.66 -8.37
N TRP A 262 -28.41 -2.56 -9.25
CA TRP A 262 -29.27 -2.21 -10.37
C TRP A 262 -30.64 -1.69 -9.89
N GLU A 263 -31.25 -2.37 -8.91
CA GLU A 263 -32.54 -1.96 -8.34
C GLU A 263 -32.46 -0.58 -7.66
N ARG A 264 -31.34 -0.28 -7.01
CA ARG A 264 -31.11 0.99 -6.32
C ARG A 264 -30.79 2.15 -7.25
N TYR A 265 -29.81 1.99 -8.13
CA TYR A 265 -29.30 3.10 -8.95
C TYR A 265 -29.99 3.21 -10.30
N ARG A 266 -30.63 2.14 -10.79
CA ARG A 266 -31.23 2.07 -12.14
C ARG A 266 -30.24 2.39 -13.26
N LEU A 267 -28.96 2.15 -13.00
CA LEU A 267 -27.86 2.28 -13.95
C LEU A 267 -27.33 0.90 -14.38
N PRO A 268 -26.67 0.81 -15.54
CA PRO A 268 -25.86 -0.37 -15.88
C PRO A 268 -24.85 -0.68 -14.78
N ILE A 269 -24.71 -1.97 -14.45
CA ILE A 269 -23.68 -2.46 -13.54
C ILE A 269 -22.55 -3.00 -14.39
N ALA A 270 -21.31 -2.62 -14.05
CA ALA A 270 -20.14 -3.07 -14.77
C ALA A 270 -19.05 -3.50 -13.79
N GLY A 271 -18.10 -4.31 -14.24
CA GLY A 271 -16.99 -4.74 -13.40
C GLY A 271 -15.94 -5.48 -14.20
N PHE A 272 -14.99 -6.09 -13.50
CA PHE A 272 -13.89 -6.83 -14.10
C PHE A 272 -14.00 -8.30 -13.68
N GLY A 273 -14.27 -9.15 -14.66
CA GLY A 273 -14.50 -10.57 -14.51
C GLY A 273 -15.96 -10.94 -14.75
N ALA A 274 -16.19 -12.20 -15.12
CA ALA A 274 -17.50 -12.68 -15.52
C ALA A 274 -18.45 -12.80 -14.33
N ILE A 275 -19.62 -12.17 -14.43
CA ILE A 275 -20.77 -12.40 -13.55
C ILE A 275 -21.98 -12.64 -14.45
N ASP A 276 -22.57 -13.83 -14.34
CA ASP A 276 -23.72 -14.23 -15.14
C ASP A 276 -25.02 -13.57 -14.64
N HIS A 277 -25.25 -12.32 -15.06
CA HIS A 277 -26.44 -11.54 -14.72
C HIS A 277 -26.83 -10.58 -15.86
N PRO A 278 -28.10 -10.45 -16.25
CA PRO A 278 -28.53 -9.66 -17.42
C PRO A 278 -28.24 -8.14 -17.33
N HIS A 279 -28.03 -7.62 -16.13
CA HIS A 279 -27.71 -6.21 -15.88
C HIS A 279 -26.23 -5.93 -15.63
N TYR A 280 -25.36 -6.93 -15.83
CA TYR A 280 -23.92 -6.82 -15.64
C TYR A 280 -23.16 -6.81 -16.97
N ALA A 281 -22.19 -5.91 -17.09
CA ALA A 281 -21.23 -5.88 -18.18
C ALA A 281 -19.82 -6.21 -17.67
N ASP A 282 -19.20 -7.25 -18.23
CA ASP A 282 -17.79 -7.56 -17.98
C ASP A 282 -16.89 -6.67 -18.86
N LEU A 283 -16.09 -5.83 -18.20
CA LEU A 283 -15.19 -4.86 -18.82
C LEU A 283 -13.74 -5.38 -18.94
N THR A 284 -13.45 -6.64 -18.62
CA THR A 284 -12.08 -7.19 -18.63
C THR A 284 -11.36 -6.94 -19.95
N SER A 285 -12.03 -7.20 -21.08
CA SER A 285 -11.46 -6.96 -22.41
C SER A 285 -11.28 -5.47 -22.77
N ASN A 286 -11.93 -4.57 -22.01
CA ASN A 286 -11.87 -3.12 -22.19
C ASN A 286 -10.95 -2.44 -21.18
N ALA A 287 -10.26 -3.19 -20.33
CA ALA A 287 -9.26 -2.69 -19.39
C ALA A 287 -7.99 -3.55 -19.43
N PRO A 288 -7.25 -3.54 -20.55
CA PRO A 288 -6.04 -4.35 -20.72
C PRO A 288 -4.89 -3.94 -19.79
N ASP A 289 -4.85 -2.70 -19.32
CA ASP A 289 -3.81 -2.21 -18.42
C ASP A 289 -4.36 -1.36 -17.25
N THR A 290 -3.45 -0.86 -16.42
CA THR A 290 -3.78 0.00 -15.28
C THR A 290 -4.35 1.35 -15.69
N ALA A 291 -3.94 1.94 -16.81
CA ALA A 291 -4.46 3.23 -17.25
C ALA A 291 -5.96 3.10 -17.59
N ASP A 292 -6.35 2.02 -18.26
CA ASP A 292 -7.75 1.74 -18.54
C ASP A 292 -8.55 1.42 -17.27
N PHE A 293 -7.99 0.64 -16.34
CA PHE A 293 -8.61 0.37 -15.03
C PHE A 293 -8.88 1.67 -14.25
N LEU A 294 -7.90 2.57 -14.17
CA LEU A 294 -8.05 3.90 -13.56
C LEU A 294 -9.11 4.72 -14.29
N ALA A 295 -9.14 4.70 -15.62
CA ALA A 295 -10.12 5.43 -16.42
C ALA A 295 -11.56 4.96 -16.17
N TRP A 296 -11.78 3.64 -16.10
CA TRP A 296 -13.09 3.08 -15.76
C TRP A 296 -13.55 3.46 -14.35
N ILE A 297 -12.64 3.58 -13.38
CA ILE A 297 -13.01 4.07 -12.04
C ILE A 297 -13.32 5.57 -12.10
N LYS A 298 -12.48 6.38 -12.75
CA LYS A 298 -12.63 7.84 -12.88
C LYS A 298 -13.99 8.27 -13.43
N HIS A 299 -14.58 7.46 -14.31
CA HIS A 299 -15.84 7.77 -14.98
C HIS A 299 -17.06 7.04 -14.40
N ALA A 300 -16.90 6.25 -13.33
CA ALA A 300 -18.02 5.61 -12.65
C ALA A 300 -18.88 6.63 -11.88
N ALA A 301 -20.19 6.44 -11.86
CA ALA A 301 -21.08 7.24 -11.02
C ALA A 301 -21.02 6.79 -9.54
N TYR A 302 -20.73 5.51 -9.32
CA TYR A 302 -20.60 4.90 -8.00
C TYR A 302 -19.67 3.69 -8.07
N LEU A 303 -18.93 3.41 -7.00
CA LEU A 303 -18.09 2.22 -6.87
C LEU A 303 -18.49 1.36 -5.66
N VAL A 304 -18.50 0.05 -5.85
CA VAL A 304 -18.64 -0.94 -4.79
C VAL A 304 -17.50 -1.92 -4.86
N ALA A 305 -16.76 -2.07 -3.78
CA ALA A 305 -15.63 -2.99 -3.69
C ALA A 305 -15.37 -3.41 -2.24
N PRO A 306 -14.64 -4.51 -2.01
CA PRO A 306 -14.00 -4.75 -0.73
C PRO A 306 -12.73 -3.90 -0.56
N ASP A 307 -12.00 -4.09 0.55
CA ASP A 307 -10.65 -3.55 0.81
C ASP A 307 -9.64 -3.91 -0.31
N THR A 308 -9.59 -3.06 -1.34
CA THR A 308 -8.81 -3.24 -2.58
C THR A 308 -8.28 -1.91 -3.09
N ALA A 309 -7.35 -1.97 -4.05
CA ALA A 309 -6.84 -0.76 -4.72
C ALA A 309 -7.95 0.12 -5.33
N ALA A 310 -9.08 -0.47 -5.75
CA ALA A 310 -10.18 0.26 -6.38
C ALA A 310 -10.75 1.37 -5.49
N ILE A 311 -10.82 1.16 -4.17
CA ILE A 311 -11.36 2.17 -3.23
C ILE A 311 -10.40 3.37 -3.08
N HIS A 312 -9.09 3.12 -3.11
CA HIS A 312 -8.06 4.16 -3.04
C HIS A 312 -8.06 5.00 -4.32
N ILE A 313 -8.23 4.35 -5.47
CA ILE A 313 -8.34 5.00 -6.77
C ILE A 313 -9.61 5.86 -6.84
N ALA A 314 -10.76 5.29 -6.46
CA ALA A 314 -12.03 6.01 -6.40
C ALA A 314 -11.96 7.25 -5.51
N ALA A 315 -11.30 7.15 -4.36
CA ALA A 315 -11.09 8.28 -3.47
C ALA A 315 -10.29 9.43 -4.12
N GLY A 316 -9.33 9.10 -5.00
CA GLY A 316 -8.56 10.09 -5.75
C GLY A 316 -9.38 10.83 -6.80
N PHE A 317 -10.26 10.13 -7.51
CA PHE A 317 -11.22 10.73 -8.45
C PHE A 317 -12.49 11.27 -7.77
N ASN A 318 -12.56 11.18 -6.43
CA ASN A 318 -13.70 11.61 -5.64
C ASN A 318 -15.01 10.91 -6.05
N ILE A 319 -14.95 9.62 -6.38
CA ILE A 319 -16.11 8.79 -6.74
C ILE A 319 -16.81 8.29 -5.46
N PRO A 320 -18.13 8.46 -5.33
CA PRO A 320 -18.92 7.82 -4.28
C PRO A 320 -18.66 6.32 -4.21
N THR A 321 -18.34 5.83 -3.03
CA THR A 321 -17.89 4.46 -2.84
C THR A 321 -18.56 3.81 -1.63
N THR A 322 -19.00 2.56 -1.76
CA THR A 322 -19.20 1.65 -0.61
C THR A 322 -18.06 0.65 -0.58
N ALA A 323 -17.32 0.62 0.53
CA ALA A 323 -16.20 -0.27 0.75
C ALA A 323 -16.51 -1.28 1.87
N PHE A 324 -16.31 -2.58 1.60
CA PHE A 324 -16.55 -3.66 2.56
C PHE A 324 -15.24 -4.14 3.20
N PHE A 325 -15.24 -4.26 4.53
CA PHE A 325 -14.07 -4.64 5.32
C PHE A 325 -14.36 -5.87 6.17
N THR A 326 -13.54 -6.91 6.06
CA THR A 326 -13.70 -8.17 6.81
C THR A 326 -12.60 -8.37 7.84
N THR A 327 -11.35 -8.07 7.48
CA THR A 327 -10.17 -8.40 8.33
C THR A 327 -9.43 -7.18 8.84
N ILE A 328 -9.51 -6.04 8.15
CA ILE A 328 -8.78 -4.82 8.50
C ILE A 328 -9.78 -3.72 8.85
N ALA A 329 -9.54 -3.02 9.96
CA ALA A 329 -10.38 -1.91 10.38
C ALA A 329 -10.40 -0.79 9.31
N PRO A 330 -11.58 -0.24 8.95
CA PRO A 330 -11.68 0.77 7.90
C PRO A 330 -10.85 2.03 8.15
N ASP A 331 -10.68 2.44 9.42
CA ASP A 331 -9.89 3.63 9.79
C ASP A 331 -8.42 3.52 9.37
N LEU A 332 -7.92 2.30 9.16
CA LEU A 332 -6.56 2.07 8.66
C LEU A 332 -6.44 2.26 7.14
N ARG A 333 -7.57 2.24 6.40
CA ARG A 333 -7.60 2.20 4.93
C ARG A 333 -8.26 3.42 4.29
N VAL A 334 -9.36 3.92 4.88
CA VAL A 334 -10.25 4.89 4.23
C VAL A 334 -10.65 6.08 5.11
N ARG A 335 -9.99 6.28 6.27
CA ARG A 335 -10.24 7.42 7.17
C ARG A 335 -10.34 8.76 6.44
N ASP A 336 -9.44 9.00 5.49
CA ASP A 336 -9.31 10.28 4.80
C ASP A 336 -10.18 10.38 3.53
N TYR A 337 -11.13 9.46 3.31
CA TYR A 337 -11.94 9.36 2.09
C TYR A 337 -13.39 9.81 2.33
N PRO A 338 -13.71 11.10 2.17
CA PRO A 338 -15.02 11.65 2.59
C PRO A 338 -16.21 11.14 1.77
N ARG A 339 -15.97 10.57 0.59
CA ARG A 339 -17.01 9.96 -0.26
C ARG A 339 -16.96 8.43 -0.24
N CYS A 340 -16.28 7.84 0.74
CA CYS A 340 -16.24 6.40 0.95
C CYS A 340 -17.04 6.05 2.21
N LYS A 341 -18.14 5.31 2.02
CA LYS A 341 -18.85 4.66 3.11
C LYS A 341 -18.19 3.33 3.39
N ALA A 342 -17.59 3.19 4.57
CA ALA A 342 -17.08 1.91 5.04
C ALA A 342 -18.21 1.06 5.66
N VAL A 343 -18.25 -0.22 5.30
CA VAL A 343 -19.12 -1.24 5.90
C VAL A 343 -18.22 -2.30 6.53
N SER A 344 -18.17 -2.33 7.86
CA SER A 344 -17.43 -3.33 8.61
C SER A 344 -18.27 -4.59 8.78
N LEU A 345 -17.76 -5.71 8.27
CA LEU A 345 -18.29 -7.04 8.51
C LEU A 345 -17.50 -7.65 9.66
N LEU A 346 -18.13 -7.77 10.83
CA LEU A 346 -17.47 -8.25 12.04
C LEU A 346 -17.11 -9.73 11.88
N VAL A 347 -15.82 -10.01 11.71
CA VAL A 347 -15.25 -11.37 11.75
C VAL A 347 -14.07 -11.38 12.72
N PRO A 348 -14.31 -11.39 14.05
CA PRO A 348 -13.26 -11.22 15.06
C PRO A 348 -12.10 -12.21 14.93
N GLU A 349 -12.38 -13.44 14.47
CA GLU A 349 -11.37 -14.48 14.28
C GLU A 349 -10.34 -14.16 13.18
N LEU A 350 -10.65 -13.20 12.31
CA LEU A 350 -9.83 -12.79 11.19
C LEU A 350 -9.28 -11.36 11.33
N GLU A 351 -9.44 -10.73 12.49
CA GLU A 351 -8.94 -9.37 12.75
C GLU A 351 -7.42 -9.30 12.54
N GLY A 352 -6.99 -8.32 11.75
CA GLY A 352 -5.58 -8.08 11.41
C GLY A 352 -5.01 -8.99 10.32
N ILE A 353 -5.76 -9.99 9.84
CA ILE A 353 -5.26 -10.91 8.79
C ILE A 353 -5.18 -10.18 7.44
N GLN A 354 -3.95 -10.02 6.94
CA GLN A 354 -3.68 -9.37 5.64
C GLN A 354 -3.97 -10.30 4.45
N ALA A 355 -3.76 -11.61 4.62
CA ALA A 355 -3.95 -12.61 3.56
C ALA A 355 -4.39 -13.96 4.12
N SER A 356 -5.45 -14.53 3.56
CA SER A 356 -5.82 -15.94 3.76
C SER A 356 -6.55 -16.51 2.54
N ASN A 357 -6.32 -17.80 2.29
CA ASN A 357 -7.03 -18.65 1.32
C ASN A 357 -7.56 -19.94 1.97
N ARG A 358 -7.52 -20.04 3.31
CA ARG A 358 -8.01 -21.23 4.02
C ARG A 358 -9.53 -21.34 3.86
N ALA A 359 -10.02 -22.54 3.56
CA ALA A 359 -11.46 -22.78 3.40
C ALA A 359 -12.26 -22.34 4.64
N THR A 360 -11.74 -22.61 5.84
CA THR A 360 -12.34 -22.19 7.11
C THR A 360 -12.55 -20.67 7.18
N ASP A 361 -11.57 -19.90 6.70
CA ASP A 361 -11.62 -18.44 6.77
C ASP A 361 -12.61 -17.90 5.73
N MET A 362 -12.72 -18.56 4.56
CA MET A 362 -13.71 -18.22 3.54
C MET A 362 -15.14 -18.51 4.01
N GLU A 363 -15.36 -19.57 4.80
CA GLU A 363 -16.65 -19.87 5.41
C GLU A 363 -17.07 -18.79 6.40
N LEU A 364 -16.14 -18.30 7.23
CA LEU A 364 -16.38 -17.18 8.16
C LEU A 364 -16.80 -15.92 7.40
N VAL A 365 -16.04 -15.53 6.38
CA VAL A 365 -16.36 -14.38 5.52
C VAL A 365 -17.71 -14.57 4.84
N GLY A 366 -17.98 -15.76 4.30
CA GLY A 366 -19.25 -16.10 3.69
C GLY A 366 -20.45 -15.97 4.63
N ARG A 367 -20.30 -16.33 5.91
CA ARG A 367 -21.36 -16.11 6.92
C ARG A 367 -21.62 -14.63 7.14
N ALA A 368 -20.57 -13.84 7.34
CA ALA A 368 -20.70 -12.41 7.59
C ALA A 368 -21.40 -11.67 6.44
N TYR A 369 -21.09 -12.01 5.18
CA TYR A 369 -21.80 -11.42 4.05
C TYR A 369 -23.26 -11.91 3.92
N ARG A 370 -23.60 -13.15 4.30
CA ARG A 370 -25.01 -13.62 4.28
C ARG A 370 -25.89 -12.90 5.29
N GLU A 371 -25.31 -12.39 6.37
CA GLU A 371 -26.01 -11.60 7.38
C GLU A 371 -26.19 -10.13 6.96
N LEU A 372 -25.48 -9.69 5.90
CA LEU A 372 -25.59 -8.36 5.32
C LEU A 372 -27.00 -8.11 4.81
N ARG A 373 -27.57 -6.96 5.17
CA ARG A 373 -28.82 -6.47 4.58
C ARG A 373 -28.46 -5.51 3.45
N ILE A 374 -28.11 -6.11 2.31
CA ILE A 374 -27.58 -5.44 1.11
C ILE A 374 -28.32 -4.12 0.79
N ASP A 375 -29.66 -4.08 0.85
CA ASP A 375 -30.45 -2.88 0.52
C ASP A 375 -30.29 -1.71 1.50
N THR A 376 -30.18 -1.98 2.80
CA THR A 376 -29.98 -0.95 3.82
C THR A 376 -28.55 -0.44 3.86
N ASP A 377 -27.57 -1.27 3.49
CA ASP A 377 -26.15 -0.96 3.60
C ASP A 377 -25.62 -0.11 2.43
N PHE A 378 -26.38 0.02 1.34
CA PHE A 378 -26.12 0.99 0.27
C PHE A 378 -26.71 2.40 0.50
N SER A 379 -27.35 2.66 1.65
CA SER A 379 -27.84 4.00 2.00
C SER A 379 -26.68 4.98 2.28
N GLY A 380 -26.76 6.23 1.79
CA GLY A 380 -25.80 7.29 2.17
C GLY A 380 -25.29 8.18 1.03
N PHE A 381 -25.35 7.70 -0.20
CA PHE A 381 -25.12 8.49 -1.40
C PHE A 381 -26.24 8.14 -2.38
N ALA A 382 -27.29 8.96 -2.41
CA ALA A 382 -28.36 8.89 -3.39
C ALA A 382 -28.24 10.11 -4.29
#